data_AF-A0A6A3P720-F1
#
_entry.id   AF-A0A6A3P720-F1
#
_cell.length_a   1.000
_cell.length_b   1.000
_cell.length_c   1.000
_cell.angle_alpha   90.00
_cell.angle_beta   90.00
_cell.angle_gamma   90.00
#
_symmetry.space_group_name_H-M   'P 1'
#
loop_
_entity.id
_entity.type
_entity.pdbx_description
1 polymer ?
#
loop_
_entity_poly.entity_id
_entity_poly.type
_entity_poly.pdbx_seq_one_letter_code
_entity_poly.pdbx_strand_id
1 'polypeptide(L)' 'AKEGFADRILKRRKTATEPTTYKLLSAIPPTSNTVERLFSVARAVLRHERHRLSPMTLEMILFLKVNGGFWNVATVDACL' A
#
# COMPACT_ATOMS: atom_id res chain seq x y z
N ALA A 1 -41.08 24.87 27.14
CA ALA A 1 -40.21 25.70 26.30
C ALA A 1 -39.90 24.96 25.01
N LYS A 2 -39.94 25.60 23.83
CA LYS A 2 -39.57 24.95 22.57
C LYS A 2 -38.06 24.66 22.59
N GLU A 3 -37.65 23.44 22.27
CA GLU A 3 -36.23 23.07 22.17
C GLU A 3 -35.51 24.07 21.24
N GLY A 4 -34.40 24.64 21.74
CA GLY A 4 -33.61 25.61 21.00
C GLY A 4 -32.96 24.99 19.77
N PHE A 5 -32.62 25.82 18.78
CA PHE A 5 -31.92 25.38 17.58
C PHE A 5 -30.61 24.64 17.92
N ALA A 6 -29.87 25.12 18.92
CA ALA A 6 -28.64 24.50 19.39
C ALA A 6 -28.87 23.08 19.96
N ASP A 7 -29.93 22.90 20.77
CA ASP A 7 -30.29 21.60 21.35
C ASP A 7 -30.66 20.60 20.26
N ARG A 8 -31.39 21.03 19.23
CA ARG A 8 -31.75 20.20 18.07
C ARG A 8 -30.52 19.73 17.30
N ILE A 9 -29.52 20.59 17.10
CA ILE A 9 -28.27 20.24 16.42
C ILE A 9 -27.43 19.26 17.26
N LEU A 10 -27.30 19.51 18.57
CA LEU A 10 -26.57 18.63 19.48
C LEU A 10 -27.21 17.23 19.58
N LYS A 11 -28.54 17.17 19.63
CA LYS A 11 -29.30 15.91 19.65
C LYS A 11 -29.13 15.13 18.35
N ARG A 12 -29.13 15.81 17.19
CA ARG A 12 -28.86 15.21 15.87
C ARG A 12 -27.43 14.68 15.73
N ARG A 13 -26.43 15.36 16.31
CA ARG A 13 -25.05 14.82 16.36
C ARG A 13 -24.94 13.57 17.21
N LYS A 14 -25.63 13.53 18.36
CA LYS A 14 -25.64 12.34 19.23
C LYS A 14 -26.30 11.13 18.59
N THR A 15 -27.29 11.32 17.70
CA THR A 15 -27.98 10.22 17.00
C THR A 15 -27.37 9.83 15.65
N ALA A 16 -26.51 10.67 15.05
CA ALA A 16 -25.91 10.44 13.74
C ALA A 16 -24.44 9.96 13.78
N THR A 17 -23.91 9.64 14.96
CA THR A 17 -22.52 9.17 15.09
C THR A 17 -22.49 7.64 15.23
N GLU A 18 -23.04 6.94 14.24
CA GLU A 18 -22.50 5.61 13.95
C GLU A 18 -21.15 5.86 13.29
N PRO A 19 -20.02 5.38 13.85
CA PRO A 19 -18.74 5.52 13.20
C PRO A 19 -18.86 4.90 11.82
N THR A 20 -18.57 5.66 10.76
CA THR A 20 -18.49 5.12 9.41
C THR A 20 -17.25 4.23 9.35
N THR A 21 -17.37 3.01 9.85
CA THR A 21 -16.30 2.01 9.79
C THR A 21 -16.10 1.68 8.32
N TYR A 22 -14.97 2.13 7.79
CA TYR A 22 -14.62 1.91 6.41
C TYR A 22 -14.43 0.39 6.23
N LYS A 23 -15.40 -0.26 5.57
CA LYS A 23 -15.55 -1.73 5.53
C LYS A 23 -14.33 -2.45 4.95
N LEU A 24 -13.44 -1.72 4.26
CA LEU A 24 -12.30 -2.25 3.54
C LEU A 24 -10.96 -1.62 3.97
N LEU A 25 -10.81 -1.25 5.26
CA LEU A 25 -9.52 -0.79 5.80
C LEU A 25 -8.39 -1.81 5.59
N SER A 26 -8.73 -3.11 5.56
CA SER A 26 -7.76 -4.18 5.28
C SER A 26 -7.20 -4.16 3.86
N ALA A 27 -7.90 -3.59 2.89
CA ALA A 27 -7.38 -3.41 1.53
C ALA A 27 -6.58 -2.12 1.34
N ILE A 28 -6.58 -1.23 2.34
CA ILE A 28 -5.71 -0.06 2.40
C ILE A 28 -4.50 -0.50 3.24
N PRO A 29 -3.43 -1.03 2.63
CA PRO A 29 -2.25 -1.39 3.40
C PRO A 29 -1.73 -0.15 4.13
N PRO A 30 -1.20 -0.27 5.37
CA PRO A 30 -0.61 0.85 6.08
C PRO A 30 0.47 1.48 5.18
N THR A 31 0.19 2.71 4.75
CA THR A 31 0.51 3.20 3.40
C THR A 31 1.97 3.57 3.15
N SER A 32 2.87 3.39 4.12
CA SER A 32 4.27 3.81 3.98
C SER A 32 5.26 2.65 3.97
N ASN A 33 5.11 1.68 4.88
CA ASN A 33 6.15 0.66 5.09
C ASN A 33 6.44 -0.20 3.85
N THR A 34 5.43 -0.54 3.05
CA THR A 34 5.63 -1.34 1.82
C THR A 34 6.44 -0.56 0.78
N VAL A 35 6.14 0.72 0.60
CA VAL A 35 6.83 1.59 -0.36
C VAL A 35 8.23 1.93 0.14
N GLU A 36 8.39 2.20 1.44
CA GLU A 36 9.70 2.43 2.06
C GLU A 36 10.60 1.19 1.98
N ARG A 37 10.05 -0.02 2.20
CA ARG A 37 10.77 -1.29 2.04
C ARG A 37 11.15 -1.53 0.59
N LEU A 38 10.27 -1.20 -0.37
CA LEU A 38 10.57 -1.25 -1.80
C LEU A 38 11.75 -0.35 -2.16
N PHE A 39 11.72 0.93 -1.79
CA PHE A 39 12.79 1.87 -2.12
C PHE A 39 14.09 1.56 -1.37
N SER A 40 14.03 0.96 -0.18
CA SER A 40 15.20 0.46 0.53
C SER A 40 15.88 -0.69 -0.22
N VAL A 41 15.09 -1.63 -0.75
CA VAL A 41 15.60 -2.72 -1.60
C VAL A 41 16.14 -2.16 -2.92
N ALA A 42 15.44 -1.22 -3.56
CA ALA A 42 15.90 -0.55 -4.78
C ALA A 42 17.25 0.14 -4.58
N ARG A 43 17.42 0.86 -3.46
CA ARG A 43 18.70 1.46 -3.09
C ARG A 43 19.81 0.41 -2.93
N ALA A 44 19.53 -0.74 -2.31
CA ALA A 44 20.50 -1.82 -2.18
C ALA A 44 20.88 -2.44 -3.54
N VAL A 45 19.91 -2.64 -4.44
CA VAL A 45 20.12 -3.16 -5.80
C VAL A 45 20.93 -2.18 -6.66
N LEU A 46 20.67 -0.88 -6.54
CA LEU A 46 21.40 0.20 -7.22
C LEU A 46 22.81 0.43 -6.65
N ARG A 47 23.02 0.22 -5.34
CA ARG A 47 24.30 0.42 -4.66
C ARG A 47 25.34 -0.66 -4.96
N HIS A 48 24.93 -1.88 -5.26
CA HIS A 48 25.87 -2.87 -5.77
C HIS A 48 26.45 -2.37 -7.08
N GLU A 49 27.75 -2.61 -7.32
CA GLU A 49 28.61 -2.27 -8.47
C GLU A 49 27.99 -2.57 -9.86
N ARG A 50 26.87 -1.93 -10.14
CA ARG A 50 26.01 -2.07 -11.30
C ARG A 50 25.91 -0.69 -11.94
N HIS A 51 27.09 -0.07 -12.12
CA HIS A 51 27.29 1.25 -12.74
C HIS A 51 26.65 1.41 -14.14
N ARG A 52 25.98 0.37 -14.67
CA ARG A 52 25.35 0.32 -15.99
C ARG A 52 23.99 -0.42 -16.01
N LEU A 53 23.24 -0.46 -14.90
CA LEU A 53 21.86 -0.95 -14.96
C LEU A 53 20.98 0.08 -15.69
N SER A 54 20.33 -0.34 -16.78
CA SER A 54 19.28 0.47 -17.39
C SER A 54 18.09 0.60 -16.44
N PRO A 55 17.33 1.70 -16.48
CA PRO A 55 16.11 1.86 -15.68
C PRO A 55 15.11 0.72 -15.87
N MET A 56 14.97 0.22 -17.10
CA MET A 56 14.09 -0.89 -17.44
C MET A 56 14.54 -2.20 -16.77
N THR A 57 15.84 -2.48 -16.77
CA THR A 57 16.40 -3.68 -16.11
C THR A 57 16.24 -3.59 -14.59
N LEU A 58 16.37 -2.40 -14.02
CA LEU A 58 16.11 -2.17 -12.59
C LEU A 58 14.65 -2.51 -12.24
N GLU A 59 13.69 -1.98 -13.01
CA GLU A 59 12.27 -2.25 -12.79
C GLU A 59 11.94 -3.74 -12.86
N MET A 60 12.47 -4.46 -13.87
CA MET A 60 12.27 -5.91 -13.98
C MET A 60 12.82 -6.68 -12.77
N ILE A 61 14.01 -6.32 -12.29
CA ILE A 61 14.62 -6.95 -11.11
C ILE A 61 13.78 -6.67 -9.85
N LEU A 62 13.31 -5.43 -9.68
CA LEU A 62 12.48 -5.06 -8.54
C LEU A 62 11.12 -5.76 -8.59
N PHE A 63 10.49 -5.82 -9.76
CA PHE A 63 9.23 -6.53 -9.98
C PHE A 63 9.34 -8.00 -9.57
N LEU A 64 10.39 -8.69 -10.03
CA LEU A 64 10.65 -10.08 -9.66
C LEU A 64 10.92 -10.22 -8.16
N LYS A 65 11.77 -9.38 -7.56
CA LYS A 65 12.10 -9.50 -6.13
C LYS A 65 10.92 -9.24 -5.20
N VAL A 66 10.06 -8.28 -5.52
CA VAL A 66 8.88 -7.95 -4.70
C VAL A 66 7.83 -9.06 -4.80
N ASN A 67 7.67 -9.64 -5.99
CA ASN A 67 6.69 -10.68 -6.26
C ASN A 67 7.25 -12.10 -6.05
N GLY A 68 8.37 -12.27 -5.34
CA GLY A 68 9.04 -13.57 -5.17
C GLY A 68 8.17 -14.70 -4.59
N GLY A 69 7.06 -14.38 -3.93
CA GLY A 69 6.08 -15.38 -3.47
C GLY A 69 5.12 -15.90 -4.55
N PHE A 70 5.05 -15.22 -5.71
CA PHE A 70 4.13 -15.55 -6.81
C PHE A 70 4.80 -16.33 -7.94
N TRP A 71 6.11 -16.48 -7.92
CA TRP A 71 6.85 -17.22 -8.94
C TRP A 71 7.94 -18.08 -8.30
N ASN A 72 8.14 -19.25 -8.89
CA ASN A 72 9.19 -20.19 -8.59
C ASN A 72 9.92 -20.58 -9.89
N VAL A 73 10.98 -21.39 -9.77
CA VAL A 73 11.78 -21.84 -10.91
C VAL A 73 10.90 -22.57 -11.95
N ALA A 74 9.90 -23.35 -11.51
CA ALA A 74 9.01 -24.07 -12.43
C ALA A 74 8.08 -23.13 -13.24
N THR A 75 7.54 -22.07 -12.63
CA THR A 75 6.77 -21.05 -13.37
C THR A 75 7.60 -20.26 -14.37
N VAL A 76 8.89 -20.06 -14.07
CA VAL A 76 9.80 -19.37 -15.01
C VAL A 76 10.17 -20.30 -16.16
N ASP A 77 10.46 -21.57 -15.86
CA ASP A 77 10.77 -22.62 -16.84
C ASP A 77 9.62 -22.83 -17.84
N ALA A 78 8.37 -22.80 -17.38
CA ALA A 78 7.19 -22.91 -18.23
C ALA A 78 6.95 -21.70 -19.17
N CYS A 79 7.65 -20.58 -18.97
CA CYS A 79 7.53 -19.37 -19.79
C CYS A 79 8.67 -19.19 -20.81
N LEU A 80 9.68 -20.08 -20.79
CA LEU A 80 10.78 -20.14 -21.75
C LEU A 80 10.42 -21.02 -22.95
#